data_AF-A0AAN8WEC6-F1
#
_entry.id   AF-A0AAN8WEC6-F1
#
_cell.length_a   1.000
_cell.length_b   1.000
_cell.length_c   1.000
_cell.angle_alpha   90.00
_cell.angle_beta   90.00
_cell.angle_gamma   90.00
#
_symmetry.space_group_name_H-M   'P 1'
#
loop_
_entity.id
_entity.type
_entity.pdbx_description
1 polymer ?
#
loop_
_entity_poly.entity_id
_entity_poly.type
_entity_poly.pdbx_seq_one_letter_code
_entity_poly.pdbx_strand_id
1 'polypeptide(L)' 'MRILGEKIDIRDVDNINGYNIGVVALATHPRRPNKNGLGEKHVPVYVGAALTQDGEWLYADGDDILVSKTELSV' A
#
# COMPACT_ATOMS: atom_id res chain seq x y z
N MET A 1 -2.93 -9.21 -10.09
CA MET A 1 -4.18 -8.62 -9.57
C MET A 1 -4.18 -7.12 -9.84
N ARG A 2 -5.04 -6.62 -10.74
CA ARG A 2 -5.31 -5.18 -10.86
C ARG A 2 -6.30 -4.89 -9.73
N ILE A 3 -5.97 -4.01 -8.78
CA ILE A 3 -6.93 -3.61 -7.73
C ILE A 3 -8.01 -2.75 -8.41
N LEU A 4 -8.89 -3.42 -9.16
CA LEU A 4 -10.06 -2.84 -9.79
C LEU A 4 -11.18 -2.89 -8.75
N GLY A 5 -11.34 -1.80 -8.01
CA GLY A 5 -12.57 -1.55 -7.24
C GLY A 5 -12.49 -1.72 -5.73
N GLU A 6 -11.39 -2.20 -5.14
CA GLU A 6 -11.17 -2.10 -3.69
C GLU A 6 -10.36 -0.84 -3.39
N LYS A 7 -11.05 0.19 -2.90
CA LYS A 7 -10.42 1.40 -2.38
C LYS A 7 -9.44 1.03 -1.26
N ILE A 8 -8.16 1.39 -1.43
CA ILE A 8 -7.15 1.32 -0.36
C ILE A 8 -7.39 2.51 0.57
N ASP A 9 -8.39 2.36 1.41
CA ASP A 9 -8.77 3.37 2.40
C ASP A 9 -8.25 2.99 3.78
N ILE A 10 -7.84 3.99 4.55
CA ILE A 10 -7.47 3.84 5.96
C ILE A 10 -8.50 4.52 6.87
N ARG A 11 -8.42 4.23 8.16
CA ARG A 11 -9.23 4.86 9.21
C ARG A 11 -8.33 5.22 10.39
N ASP A 12 -8.86 5.97 11.36
CA ASP A 12 -8.14 6.35 12.58
C ASP A 12 -6.86 7.18 12.30
N VAL A 13 -6.95 8.15 11.37
CA VAL A 13 -5.83 8.99 10.91
C VAL A 13 -5.13 9.70 12.05
N ASP A 14 -5.87 10.22 13.03
CA ASP A 14 -5.29 10.90 14.19
C ASP A 14 -4.35 9.99 14.99
N ASN A 15 -4.72 8.70 15.12
CA ASN A 15 -3.86 7.72 15.77
C ASN A 15 -2.66 7.37 14.89
N ILE A 16 -2.87 7.19 13.58
CA ILE A 16 -1.82 6.84 12.61
C ILE A 16 -0.73 7.92 12.60
N ASN A 17 -1.12 9.19 12.61
CA ASN A 17 -0.18 10.32 12.63
C ASN A 17 0.67 10.38 13.91
N GLY A 18 0.29 9.65 14.97
CA GLY A 18 1.09 9.52 16.19
C GLY A 18 2.14 8.41 16.16
N TYR A 19 2.20 7.58 15.10
CA TYR A 19 3.14 6.47 15.00
C TYR A 19 4.34 6.81 14.11
N ASN A 20 5.52 6.31 14.48
CA ASN A 20 6.76 6.45 13.70
C ASN A 20 6.85 5.38 12.60
N ILE A 21 5.87 5.33 11.71
CA ILE A 21 5.80 4.43 10.55
C ILE A 21 5.28 5.18 9.33
N GLY A 22 5.72 4.80 8.13
CA GLY A 22 5.17 5.33 6.88
C GLY A 22 3.83 4.67 6.53
N VAL A 23 2.81 5.47 6.22
CA VAL A 23 1.50 5.00 5.74
C VAL A 23 1.05 5.83 4.55
N VAL A 24 0.73 5.16 3.44
CA VAL A 24 0.17 5.78 2.23
C VAL A 24 -1.17 5.10 1.90
N ALA A 25 -2.19 5.90 1.60
CA ALA A 25 -3.52 5.43 1.27
C ALA A 25 -4.20 6.39 0.28
N LEU A 26 -5.21 5.91 -0.45
CA LEU A 26 -5.92 6.72 -1.43
C LEU A 26 -6.92 7.69 -0.77
N ALA A 27 -7.54 7.26 0.33
CA ALA A 27 -8.45 8.09 1.09
C ALA A 27 -8.61 7.58 2.53
N THR A 28 -9.39 8.32 3.30
CA THR A 28 -9.84 7.93 4.64
C THR A 28 -11.29 7.46 4.57
N HIS A 29 -11.61 6.33 5.21
CA HIS A 29 -12.96 5.82 5.26
C HIS A 29 -13.29 5.24 6.66
N PRO A 30 -14.33 5.75 7.35
CA PRO A 30 -14.61 5.36 8.73
C PRO A 30 -15.14 3.92 8.87
N ARG A 31 -15.74 3.37 7.82
CA ARG A 31 -16.31 2.02 7.85
C ARG A 31 -15.19 0.98 7.93
N ARG A 32 -15.35 0.04 8.86
CA ARG A 32 -14.47 -1.13 8.97
C ARG A 32 -14.57 -2.01 7.71
N PRO A 33 -13.45 -2.53 7.19
CA PRO A 33 -13.48 -3.53 6.11
C PRO A 33 -14.09 -4.85 6.56
N ASN A 34 -14.67 -5.59 5.62
CA ASN A 34 -15.18 -6.94 5.85
C ASN A 34 -14.02 -7.93 5.98
N LYS A 35 -14.11 -8.90 6.90
CA LYS A 35 -13.06 -9.90 7.17
C LYS A 35 -13.47 -11.29 6.68
N ASN A 36 -13.78 -11.39 5.39
CA ASN A 36 -14.31 -12.63 4.81
C ASN A 36 -13.23 -13.65 4.44
N GLY A 37 -11.95 -13.38 4.75
CA GLY A 37 -10.83 -14.27 4.43
C GLY A 37 -10.48 -14.34 2.94
N LEU A 38 -11.04 -13.44 2.13
CA LEU A 38 -10.77 -13.34 0.70
C LEU A 38 -9.49 -12.54 0.46
N GLY A 39 -8.75 -12.89 -0.60
CA GLY A 39 -7.52 -12.22 -1.02
C GLY A 39 -6.42 -13.20 -1.39
N GLU A 40 -5.54 -12.79 -2.29
CA GLU A 40 -4.37 -13.55 -2.71
C GLU A 40 -3.10 -12.96 -2.08
N LYS A 41 -2.09 -13.80 -1.85
CA LYS A 41 -0.77 -13.39 -1.34
C LYS A 41 0.30 -13.76 -2.36
N HIS A 42 1.41 -13.02 -2.36
CA HIS A 42 2.57 -13.25 -3.25
C HIS A 42 2.23 -13.21 -4.75
N VAL A 43 1.16 -12.49 -5.13
CA VAL A 43 0.80 -12.26 -6.53
C VAL A 43 1.22 -10.85 -6.96
N PRO A 44 1.64 -10.64 -8.22
CA PRO A 44 1.92 -9.31 -8.71
C PRO A 44 0.72 -8.37 -8.58
N VAL A 45 0.94 -7.21 -7.98
CA VAL A 45 -0.08 -6.16 -7.76
C VAL A 45 0.37 -4.86 -8.39
N TYR A 46 -0.59 -4.01 -8.75
CA TYR A 46 -0.29 -2.62 -9.10
C TYR A 46 -0.55 -1.73 -7.89
N VAL A 47 0.46 -0.97 -7.48
CA VAL A 47 0.33 0.15 -6.54
C VAL A 47 0.43 1.43 -7.36
N GLY A 48 -0.69 2.14 -7.52
CA GLY A 48 -0.77 3.22 -8.50
C GLY A 48 -0.49 2.71 -9.92
N ALA A 49 0.55 3.26 -10.56
CA ALA A 49 1.01 2.83 -11.88
C ALA A 49 2.17 1.83 -11.85
N ALA A 50 2.74 1.54 -10.67
CA ALA A 50 3.88 0.66 -10.52
C ALA A 50 3.43 -0.80 -10.35
N LEU A 51 3.95 -1.69 -11.21
CA LEU A 51 3.85 -3.13 -10.98
C LEU A 51 4.82 -3.50 -9.85
N THR A 52 4.32 -4.17 -8.83
CA THR A 52 5.09 -4.64 -7.67
C THR A 52 4.93 -6.14 -7.52
N GLN A 53 6.05 -6.82 -7.34
CA GLN A 53 6.13 -8.26 -7.18
C GLN A 53 6.74 -8.63 -5.83
N ASP A 54 6.46 -9.84 -5.38
CA ASP A 54 7.03 -10.37 -4.15
C ASP A 54 8.57 -10.39 -4.23
N GLY A 55 9.23 -9.89 -3.18
CA GLY A 55 10.70 -9.77 -3.12
C GLY A 55 11.30 -8.49 -3.74
N GLU A 56 10.50 -7.63 -4.37
CA GLU A 56 10.96 -6.31 -4.82
C GLU A 56 11.01 -5.29 -3.65
N TRP A 57 11.81 -4.24 -3.83
CA TRP A 57 11.99 -3.15 -2.87
C TRP A 57 11.08 -1.97 -3.21
N LEU A 58 10.38 -1.45 -2.22
CA LEU A 58 9.50 -0.28 -2.34
C LEU A 58 10.02 0.86 -1.47
N TYR A 59 10.17 2.03 -2.08
CA TYR A 59 10.55 3.28 -1.45
C TYR A 59 9.42 4.28 -1.63
N ALA A 60 9.10 5.05 -0.60
CA ALA A 60 8.04 6.05 -0.66
C ALA A 60 8.44 7.28 0.15
N ASP A 61 8.10 8.46 -0.36
CA ASP A 61 8.22 9.73 0.34
C ASP A 61 6.88 10.50 0.32
N GLY A 62 6.91 11.81 0.53
CA GLY A 62 5.71 12.64 0.55
C GLY A 62 5.06 12.84 -0.81
N ASP A 63 5.80 12.61 -1.90
CA ASP A 63 5.37 12.91 -3.27
C ASP A 63 5.09 11.62 -4.04
N ASP A 64 6.00 10.64 -4.00
CA ASP A 64 5.98 9.50 -4.92
C ASP A 64 6.40 8.15 -4.29
N ILE A 65 6.13 7.08 -5.06
CA ILE A 65 6.51 5.70 -4.76
C ILE A 65 7.42 5.18 -5.87
N LEU A 66 8.54 4.57 -5.49
CA LEU A 66 9.50 3.90 -6.37
C LEU A 66 9.57 2.40 -6.05
N VAL A 67 9.60 1.57 -7.10
CA VAL A 67 9.79 0.12 -6.98
C VAL A 67 11.08 -0.29 -7.69
N SER A 68 11.89 -1.11 -7.04
CA SER A 68 13.15 -1.63 -7.57
C SER A 68 13.24 -3.14 -7.38
N LYS A 69 13.84 -3.83 -8.36
CA LYS A 69 14.11 -5.28 -8.27
C LYS A 69 15.17 -5.63 -7.23
N THR A 70 15.99 -4.66 -6.85
CA THR A 70 17.09 -4.82 -5.90
C THR A 70 17.12 -3.64 -4.94
N GLU A 71 17.75 -3.83 -3.78
CA GLU A 71 18.00 -2.74 -2.85
C GLU A 71 18.82 -1.65 -3.54
N LEU A 72 18.40 -0.41 -3.37
CA LEU A 72 19.15 0.76 -3.79
C LEU A 72 20.10 1.17 -2.66
N SER A 73 21.40 1.09 -2.93
CA SER A 73 22.42 1.66 -2.05
C SER A 73 22.63 3.13 -2.40
N VAL A 74 22.53 4.00 -1.41
CA VAL A 74 22.95 5.40 -1.48
C VAL A 74 24.42 5.54 -1.15
#